data_AF-A0A9X5U5A7-F1
#
_entry.id   AF-A0A9X5U5A7-F1
#
_cell.length_a   1.000
_cell.length_b   1.000
_cell.length_c   1.000
_cell.angle_alpha   90.00
_cell.angle_beta   90.00
_cell.angle_gamma   90.00
#
_symmetry.space_group_name_H-M   'P 1'
#
loop_
_entity.id
_entity.type
_entity.pdbx_description
1 polymer ?
#
loop_
_entity_poly.entity_id
_entity_poly.type
_entity_poly.pdbx_seq_one_letter_code
_entity_poly.pdbx_strand_id
1 'polypeptide(L)'
;MKKLFLMIFGLMVSNISIANPTYDVTNGALQNDPALCSYGYNPNCSSGNTAPPPKKIIYHDVVIPPKFGALAYSQKAGILAGAVNQNSLDAAKQEAVKRCQKSSRNTPCKVIVWVRNGCLAAAEGKVKNRFLVTQAGGNQGTVEQAALKNCQDRGGVDCRIIQPEVCALP
;
A
#
# COMPACT_ATOMS: atom_id res chain seq x y z
N MET A 1 64.95 46.37 -33.19
CA MET A 1 64.48 47.73 -33.52
C MET A 1 62.98 47.75 -33.21
N LYS A 2 62.53 48.36 -32.10
CA LYS A 2 62.04 49.77 -32.04
C LYS A 2 61.10 49.99 -33.25
N LYS A 3 59.79 50.16 -33.09
CA LYS A 3 59.20 51.38 -32.53
C LYS A 3 57.85 51.11 -31.84
N LEU A 4 57.89 51.28 -30.52
CA LEU A 4 56.81 51.80 -29.70
C LEU A 4 56.46 53.21 -30.21
N PHE A 5 55.22 53.46 -30.65
CA PHE A 5 54.56 54.78 -30.61
C PHE A 5 53.13 54.66 -31.14
N LEU A 6 52.16 54.82 -30.25
CA LEU A 6 50.82 55.42 -30.45
C LEU A 6 50.09 55.27 -29.10
N MET A 7 50.35 56.20 -28.19
CA MET A 7 49.53 57.39 -27.98
C MET A 7 48.29 57.06 -27.15
N ILE A 8 48.46 57.36 -25.87
CA ILE A 8 47.43 57.64 -24.87
C ILE A 8 46.40 58.58 -25.49
N PHE A 9 45.17 58.12 -25.69
CA PHE A 9 44.02 59.00 -25.84
C PHE A 9 42.74 58.31 -25.36
N GLY A 10 42.11 58.90 -24.35
CA GLY A 10 40.66 58.83 -24.18
C GLY A 10 40.11 57.70 -23.31
N LEU A 11 40.28 57.82 -21.99
CA LEU A 11 39.18 57.54 -21.07
C LEU A 11 38.02 58.47 -21.42
N MET A 12 37.16 58.06 -22.35
CA MET A 12 35.85 58.68 -22.57
C MET A 12 34.83 57.57 -22.63
N VAL A 13 34.25 57.34 -21.46
CA VAL A 13 33.04 56.57 -21.25
C VAL A 13 31.95 57.16 -22.14
N SER A 14 31.52 56.43 -23.15
CA SER A 14 30.26 56.69 -23.82
C SER A 14 29.44 55.42 -23.76
N ASN A 15 28.74 55.24 -22.63
CA ASN A 15 27.52 54.46 -22.62
C ASN A 15 26.53 55.22 -23.52
N ILE A 16 26.56 54.92 -24.81
CA ILE A 16 25.55 55.42 -25.74
C ILE A 16 24.29 54.62 -25.43
N SER A 17 23.47 55.12 -24.51
CA SER A 17 22.10 54.66 -24.36
C SER A 17 21.34 55.12 -25.60
N ILE A 18 21.20 54.23 -26.58
CA ILE A 18 20.35 54.46 -27.75
C ILE A 18 18.92 54.50 -27.23
N ALA A 19 18.40 55.71 -26.96
CA ALA A 19 16.98 55.90 -26.77
C ALA A 19 16.32 55.75 -28.15
N ASN A 20 15.62 54.63 -28.35
CA ASN A 20 14.89 54.32 -29.57
C ASN A 20 13.81 55.40 -29.80
N PRO A 21 13.78 56.11 -30.96
CA PRO A 21 12.93 57.29 -31.15
C PRO A 21 11.43 57.01 -31.26
N THR A 22 10.99 55.76 -31.20
CA THR A 22 9.57 55.38 -31.18
C THR A 22 9.08 55.25 -29.74
N TYR A 23 9.01 56.37 -29.02
CA TYR A 23 8.40 56.45 -27.69
C TYR A 23 6.90 56.75 -27.87
N ASP A 24 6.05 55.71 -27.79
CA ASP A 24 4.59 55.88 -27.76
C ASP A 24 4.11 55.79 -26.31
N VAL A 25 3.79 56.96 -25.74
CA VAL A 25 3.39 57.13 -24.34
C VAL A 25 2.00 56.52 -24.05
N THR A 26 1.21 56.21 -25.09
CA THR A 26 -0.12 55.62 -24.91
C THR A 26 -0.08 54.09 -24.75
N ASN A 27 1.00 53.45 -25.18
CA ASN A 27 1.13 51.99 -25.20
C ASN A 27 2.10 51.42 -24.14
N GLY A 28 2.61 52.27 -23.24
CA GLY A 28 3.52 51.86 -22.16
C GLY A 28 4.89 51.40 -22.69
N ALA A 29 5.89 52.27 -22.65
CA ALA A 29 7.23 52.03 -23.21
C ALA A 29 7.91 50.72 -22.73
N LEU A 30 7.57 50.25 -21.53
CA LEU A 30 8.14 49.03 -20.93
C LEU A 30 7.41 47.75 -21.36
N GLN A 31 6.14 47.84 -21.79
CA GLN A 31 5.33 46.65 -22.11
C GLN A 31 5.59 46.12 -23.52
N ASN A 32 6.25 46.90 -24.38
CA ASN A 32 6.51 46.53 -25.78
C ASN A 32 7.98 46.30 -26.11
N ASP A 33 8.88 46.39 -25.14
CA ASP A 33 10.31 46.18 -25.37
C ASP A 33 10.62 44.69 -25.64
N PRO A 34 11.16 44.32 -26.82
CA PRO A 34 11.53 42.94 -27.13
C PRO A 34 12.59 42.37 -26.17
N ALA A 35 13.45 43.20 -25.57
CA ALA A 35 14.45 42.77 -24.60
C ALA A 35 13.83 42.23 -23.31
N LEU A 36 12.57 42.60 -23.01
CA LEU A 36 11.85 42.16 -21.82
C LEU A 36 11.07 40.85 -22.03
N CYS A 37 11.07 40.29 -23.25
CA CYS A 37 10.51 38.97 -23.53
C CYS A 37 11.19 37.85 -22.74
N SER A 38 12.53 37.92 -22.61
CA SER A 38 13.32 36.92 -21.87
C SER A 38 13.02 36.91 -20.38
N TYR A 39 12.59 38.06 -19.84
CA TYR A 39 12.25 38.24 -18.44
C TYR A 39 10.74 38.08 -18.16
N GLY A 40 9.92 37.85 -19.18
CA GLY A 40 8.47 37.65 -19.04
C GLY A 40 7.66 38.91 -18.73
N TYR A 41 8.24 40.11 -18.89
CA TYR A 41 7.59 41.39 -18.59
C TYR A 41 6.93 42.05 -19.81
N ASN A 42 7.13 41.51 -21.01
CA ASN A 42 6.45 41.95 -22.23
C ASN A 42 5.35 40.93 -22.61
N PRO A 43 4.05 41.28 -22.50
CA PRO A 43 2.93 40.39 -22.78
C PRO A 43 2.69 40.14 -24.29
N ASN A 44 3.32 40.93 -25.17
CA ASN A 44 3.16 40.84 -26.63
C ASN A 44 4.18 39.90 -27.28
N CYS A 45 5.11 39.34 -26.50
CA CYS A 45 6.00 38.31 -26.98
C CYS A 45 5.20 37.06 -27.31
N SER A 46 5.48 36.47 -28.47
CA SER A 46 4.89 35.19 -28.85
C SER A 46 5.34 34.13 -27.85
N SER A 47 4.54 33.91 -26.80
CA SER A 47 4.77 32.84 -25.84
C SER A 47 4.61 31.55 -26.62
N GLY A 48 5.73 30.88 -26.89
CA GLY A 48 5.72 29.56 -27.48
C GLY A 48 4.86 28.68 -26.57
N ASN A 49 3.63 28.40 -27.00
CA ASN A 49 2.69 27.52 -26.30
C ASN A 49 3.20 26.08 -26.41
N THR A 50 4.32 25.75 -25.78
CA THR A 50 4.71 24.36 -25.53
C THR A 50 3.92 23.87 -24.35
N ALA A 51 2.67 23.48 -24.61
CA ALA A 51 1.92 22.66 -23.68
C ALA A 51 2.81 21.46 -23.28
N PRO A 52 3.01 21.19 -21.98
CA PRO A 52 3.81 20.04 -21.55
C PRO A 52 3.25 18.77 -22.22
N PRO A 53 4.13 17.86 -22.69
CA PRO A 53 3.68 16.69 -23.42
C PRO A 53 2.67 15.91 -22.57
N PRO A 54 1.59 15.39 -23.18
CA PRO A 54 0.55 14.68 -22.44
C PRO A 54 1.16 13.51 -21.68
N LYS A 55 1.02 13.53 -20.35
CA LYS A 55 1.45 12.42 -19.50
C LYS A 55 0.57 11.21 -19.79
N LYS A 56 1.16 10.12 -20.30
CA LYS A 56 0.45 8.86 -20.53
C LYS A 56 0.35 8.10 -19.21
N ILE A 57 -0.85 8.02 -18.64
CA ILE A 57 -1.14 7.15 -17.50
C ILE A 57 -1.33 5.73 -18.04
N ILE A 58 -0.49 4.79 -17.59
CA ILE A 58 -0.61 3.37 -17.91
C ILE A 58 -1.25 2.69 -16.71
N TYR A 59 -2.40 2.06 -16.92
CA TYR A 59 -3.05 1.22 -15.92
C TYR A 59 -2.48 -0.20 -16.02
N HIS A 60 -2.11 -0.77 -14.88
CA HIS A 60 -1.72 -2.17 -14.76
C HIS A 60 -2.74 -2.89 -13.87
N ASP A 61 -3.36 -3.94 -14.40
CA ASP A 61 -4.22 -4.81 -13.59
C ASP A 61 -3.35 -5.80 -12.81
N VAL A 62 -3.28 -5.61 -11.49
CA VAL A 62 -2.59 -6.54 -10.59
C VAL A 62 -3.63 -7.52 -10.05
N VAL A 63 -3.64 -8.73 -10.60
CA VAL A 63 -4.47 -9.83 -10.07
C VAL A 63 -3.75 -10.45 -8.88
N ILE A 64 -4.26 -10.22 -7.68
CA ILE A 64 -3.74 -10.83 -6.46
C ILE A 64 -4.55 -12.10 -6.16
N PRO A 65 -3.97 -13.31 -6.32
CA PRO A 65 -4.70 -14.55 -6.10
C PRO A 65 -5.09 -14.70 -4.62
N PRO A 66 -6.29 -15.22 -4.33
CA PRO A 66 -6.72 -15.39 -2.95
C PRO A 66 -5.88 -16.43 -2.22
N LYS A 67 -5.80 -16.27 -0.90
CA LYS A 67 -5.22 -17.25 0.02
C LYS A 67 -6.28 -17.84 0.92
N PHE A 68 -6.10 -19.11 1.25
CA PHE A 68 -7.06 -19.89 2.03
C PHE A 68 -6.40 -20.42 3.30
N GLY A 69 -7.21 -20.50 4.36
CA GLY A 69 -6.82 -21.08 5.63
C GLY A 69 -7.89 -21.99 6.19
N ALA A 70 -7.51 -22.99 6.97
CA ALA A 70 -8.42 -23.87 7.69
C ALA A 70 -7.81 -24.36 9.01
N LEU A 71 -8.67 -24.62 10.00
CA LEU A 71 -8.34 -25.32 11.23
C LEU A 71 -9.04 -26.68 11.27
N ALA A 72 -8.32 -27.69 11.75
CA ALA A 72 -8.84 -29.02 12.03
C ALA A 72 -8.60 -29.41 13.49
N TYR A 73 -9.54 -30.17 14.05
CA TYR A 73 -9.53 -30.59 15.45
C TYR A 73 -9.80 -32.08 15.59
N SER A 74 -9.03 -32.74 16.46
CA SER A 74 -9.31 -34.07 16.97
C SER A 74 -9.86 -33.97 18.38
N GLN A 75 -11.16 -34.23 18.53
CA GLN A 75 -11.80 -34.27 19.85
C GLN A 75 -11.27 -35.43 20.71
N LYS A 76 -10.84 -36.54 20.08
CA LYS A 76 -10.30 -37.70 20.79
C LYS A 76 -8.93 -37.40 21.40
N ALA A 77 -8.09 -36.65 20.70
CA ALA A 77 -6.73 -36.35 21.13
C ALA A 77 -6.59 -34.96 21.79
N GLY A 78 -7.59 -34.09 21.69
CA GLY A 78 -7.48 -32.69 22.14
C GLY A 78 -6.50 -31.86 21.32
N ILE A 79 -6.27 -32.24 20.05
CA ILE A 79 -5.27 -31.60 19.19
C ILE A 79 -5.95 -30.73 18.15
N LEU A 80 -5.52 -29.48 18.07
CA LEU A 80 -5.86 -28.54 17.02
C LEU A 80 -4.64 -28.35 16.10
N ALA A 81 -4.86 -28.31 14.79
CA ALA A 81 -3.85 -27.88 13.85
C ALA A 81 -4.46 -27.08 12.69
N GLY A 82 -3.66 -26.22 12.07
CA GLY A 82 -4.09 -25.36 10.99
C GLY A 82 -3.15 -25.35 9.80
N ALA A 83 -3.70 -24.94 8.67
CA ALA A 83 -2.96 -24.58 7.47
C ALA A 83 -3.47 -23.25 6.96
N VAL A 84 -2.56 -22.32 6.67
CA VAL A 84 -2.85 -21.02 6.05
C VAL A 84 -2.01 -20.85 4.79
N ASN A 85 -2.24 -19.76 4.05
CA ASN A 85 -1.54 -19.40 2.82
C ASN A 85 -1.63 -20.47 1.71
N GLN A 86 -2.70 -21.27 1.71
CA GLN A 86 -2.93 -22.24 0.65
C GLN A 86 -3.57 -21.57 -0.57
N ASN A 87 -3.30 -22.14 -1.75
CA ASN A 87 -3.78 -21.60 -3.03
C ASN A 87 -5.23 -22.01 -3.36
N SER A 88 -5.84 -22.91 -2.58
CA SER A 88 -7.24 -23.30 -2.71
C SER A 88 -7.84 -23.70 -1.36
N LEU A 89 -9.17 -23.69 -1.28
CA LEU A 89 -9.90 -24.14 -0.11
C LEU A 89 -9.62 -25.61 0.22
N ASP A 90 -9.58 -26.46 -0.81
CA ASP A 90 -9.34 -27.89 -0.62
C ASP A 90 -7.92 -28.17 -0.13
N ALA A 91 -6.92 -27.46 -0.65
CA ALA A 91 -5.55 -27.54 -0.14
C ALA A 91 -5.46 -27.11 1.34
N ALA A 92 -6.16 -26.03 1.72
CA ALA A 92 -6.26 -25.60 3.12
C ALA A 92 -6.85 -26.69 4.03
N LYS A 93 -7.99 -27.25 3.64
CA LYS A 93 -8.67 -28.30 4.41
C LYS A 93 -7.84 -29.56 4.53
N GLN A 94 -7.27 -30.04 3.42
CA GLN A 94 -6.46 -31.26 3.38
C GLN A 94 -5.19 -31.12 4.23
N GLU A 95 -4.47 -30.01 4.09
CA GLU A 95 -3.24 -29.78 4.86
C GLU A 95 -3.54 -29.60 6.36
N ALA A 96 -4.62 -28.91 6.73
CA ALA A 96 -5.04 -28.79 8.13
C ALA A 96 -5.36 -30.17 8.76
N VAL A 97 -6.11 -31.02 8.06
CA VAL A 97 -6.44 -32.39 8.51
C VAL A 97 -5.18 -33.24 8.62
N LYS A 98 -4.30 -33.21 7.61
CA LYS A 98 -3.03 -33.95 7.59
C LYS A 98 -2.14 -33.57 8.78
N ARG A 99 -2.00 -32.27 9.07
CA ARG A 99 -1.25 -31.77 10.23
C ARG A 99 -1.88 -32.22 11.54
N CYS A 100 -3.20 -32.12 11.66
CA CYS A 100 -3.92 -32.57 12.85
C CYS A 100 -3.72 -34.07 13.09
N GLN A 101 -3.86 -34.89 12.04
CA GLN A 101 -3.67 -36.35 12.14
C GLN A 101 -2.24 -36.68 12.56
N LYS A 102 -1.24 -36.03 11.95
CA LYS A 102 0.17 -36.20 12.31
C LYS A 102 0.42 -35.89 13.79
N SER A 103 -0.08 -34.76 14.28
CA SER A 103 0.08 -34.34 15.68
C SER A 103 -0.76 -35.15 16.67
N SER A 104 -1.81 -35.82 16.21
CA SER A 104 -2.76 -36.56 17.05
C SER A 104 -2.61 -38.08 16.97
N ARG A 105 -1.45 -38.58 16.52
CA ARG A 105 -1.19 -40.03 16.34
C ARG A 105 -2.26 -40.71 15.47
N ASN A 106 -2.62 -40.05 14.37
CA ASN A 106 -3.60 -40.47 13.37
C ASN A 106 -5.04 -40.64 13.89
N THR A 107 -5.43 -39.96 14.96
CA THR A 107 -6.85 -39.91 15.34
C THR A 107 -7.69 -39.15 14.31
N PRO A 108 -9.01 -39.42 14.20
CA PRO A 108 -9.88 -38.71 13.29
C PRO A 108 -9.90 -37.19 13.58
N CYS A 109 -9.51 -36.41 12.57
CA CYS A 109 -9.55 -34.95 12.61
C CYS A 109 -10.64 -34.42 11.69
N LYS A 110 -11.36 -33.39 12.14
CA LYS A 110 -12.39 -32.70 11.35
C LYS A 110 -12.03 -31.24 11.18
N VAL A 111 -12.26 -30.70 9.98
CA VAL A 111 -12.19 -29.25 9.75
C VAL A 111 -13.30 -28.57 10.54
N ILE A 112 -12.95 -27.56 11.33
CA ILE A 112 -13.90 -26.83 12.20
C ILE A 112 -14.17 -25.39 11.72
N VAL A 113 -13.27 -24.80 10.94
CA VAL A 113 -13.43 -23.48 10.31
C VAL A 113 -12.47 -23.32 9.15
N TRP A 114 -12.82 -22.48 8.19
CA TRP A 114 -11.98 -22.07 7.07
C TRP A 114 -12.25 -20.60 6.68
N VAL A 115 -11.32 -19.99 5.97
CA VAL A 115 -11.43 -18.62 5.43
C VAL A 115 -10.80 -18.49 4.05
N ARG A 116 -11.24 -17.48 3.31
CA ARG A 116 -10.61 -16.95 2.09
C ARG A 116 -10.26 -15.49 2.36
N ASN A 117 -8.99 -15.11 2.19
CA ASN A 117 -8.51 -13.74 2.45
C ASN A 117 -8.90 -13.23 3.85
N GLY A 118 -8.67 -14.07 4.87
CA GLY A 118 -9.11 -13.79 6.22
C GLY A 118 -8.29 -14.51 7.28
N CYS A 119 -8.69 -14.34 8.53
CA CYS A 119 -8.01 -14.84 9.71
C CYS A 119 -8.85 -15.85 10.46
N LEU A 120 -8.19 -16.64 11.31
CA LEU A 120 -8.75 -17.75 12.07
C LEU A 120 -8.23 -17.67 13.50
N ALA A 121 -9.09 -17.97 14.48
CA ALA A 121 -8.67 -18.21 15.85
C ALA A 121 -9.53 -19.31 16.49
N ALA A 122 -9.04 -19.90 17.57
CA ALA A 122 -9.79 -20.85 18.37
C ALA A 122 -9.61 -20.61 19.87
N ALA A 123 -10.69 -20.82 20.60
CA ALA A 123 -10.75 -20.74 22.05
C ALA A 123 -11.19 -22.09 22.64
N GLU A 124 -10.81 -22.32 23.89
CA GLU A 124 -11.23 -23.46 24.69
C GLU A 124 -11.86 -22.95 25.98
N GLY A 125 -12.95 -23.58 26.40
CA GLY A 125 -13.53 -23.40 27.73
C GLY A 125 -14.01 -24.73 28.29
N LYS A 126 -14.52 -24.70 29.52
CA LYS A 126 -15.12 -25.87 30.18
C LYS A 126 -16.64 -25.76 30.14
N VAL A 127 -17.31 -26.82 29.76
CA VAL A 127 -18.77 -26.96 29.88
C VAL A 127 -19.05 -28.26 30.64
N LYS A 128 -19.57 -28.13 31.87
CA LYS A 128 -19.74 -29.27 32.79
C LYS A 128 -18.39 -29.99 32.96
N ASN A 129 -18.31 -31.28 32.62
CA ASN A 129 -17.08 -32.09 32.72
C ASN A 129 -16.34 -32.27 31.37
N ARG A 130 -16.57 -31.40 30.37
CA ARG A 130 -15.95 -31.52 29.04
C ARG A 130 -15.33 -30.21 28.58
N PHE A 131 -14.24 -30.30 27.83
CA PHE A 131 -13.69 -29.15 27.10
C PHE A 131 -14.54 -28.86 25.87
N LEU A 132 -14.87 -27.58 25.71
CA LEU A 132 -15.52 -27.02 24.54
C LEU A 132 -14.48 -26.25 23.75
N VAL A 133 -14.27 -26.64 22.49
CA VAL A 133 -13.47 -25.84 21.55
C VAL A 133 -14.42 -25.05 20.66
N THR A 134 -14.16 -23.75 20.57
CA THR A 134 -14.84 -22.82 19.66
C THR A 134 -13.82 -22.16 18.75
N GLN A 135 -14.31 -21.61 17.65
CA GLN A 135 -13.49 -21.06 16.61
C GLN A 135 -14.21 -19.91 15.94
N ALA A 136 -13.44 -19.03 15.30
CA ALA A 136 -13.96 -17.96 14.49
C ALA A 136 -13.08 -17.77 13.25
N GLY A 137 -13.72 -17.36 12.16
CA GLY A 137 -13.07 -16.93 10.94
C GLY A 137 -13.62 -15.55 10.55
N GLY A 138 -12.76 -14.65 10.09
CA GLY A 138 -13.16 -13.26 9.86
C GLY A 138 -11.99 -12.34 9.51
N ASN A 139 -12.17 -11.05 9.76
CA ASN A 139 -11.16 -10.03 9.48
C ASN A 139 -10.04 -10.03 10.53
N GLN A 140 -8.87 -9.54 10.14
CA GLN A 140 -7.74 -9.35 11.03
C GLN A 140 -8.13 -8.49 12.25
N GLY A 141 -7.65 -8.87 13.43
CA GLY A 141 -7.93 -8.21 14.70
C GLY A 141 -9.30 -8.50 15.32
N THR A 142 -10.13 -9.36 14.72
CA THR A 142 -11.51 -9.63 15.21
C THR A 142 -11.72 -11.05 15.68
N VAL A 143 -10.91 -12.01 15.22
CA VAL A 143 -11.27 -13.43 15.33
C VAL A 143 -11.00 -14.01 16.72
N GLU A 144 -10.03 -13.50 17.48
CA GLU A 144 -9.79 -13.96 18.85
C GLU A 144 -10.95 -13.60 19.78
N GLN A 145 -11.39 -12.34 19.74
CA GLN A 145 -12.55 -11.89 20.51
C GLN A 145 -13.81 -12.65 20.09
N ALA A 146 -14.01 -12.89 18.80
CA ALA A 146 -15.12 -13.70 18.31
C ALA A 146 -15.05 -15.16 18.80
N ALA A 147 -13.85 -15.77 18.85
CA ALA A 147 -13.68 -17.13 19.36
C ALA A 147 -14.00 -17.22 20.87
N LEU A 148 -13.53 -16.24 21.67
CA LEU A 148 -13.86 -16.14 23.09
C LEU A 148 -15.35 -15.91 23.32
N LYS A 149 -15.96 -15.01 22.55
CA LYS A 149 -17.41 -14.77 22.60
C LYS A 149 -18.19 -16.03 22.26
N ASN A 150 -17.80 -16.75 21.20
CA ASN A 150 -18.42 -18.04 20.84
C ASN A 150 -18.29 -19.07 21.96
N CYS A 151 -17.20 -19.07 22.72
CA CYS A 151 -17.02 -19.94 23.89
C CYS A 151 -18.01 -19.58 25.00
N GLN A 152 -18.11 -18.29 25.36
CA GLN A 152 -19.02 -17.78 26.39
C GLN A 152 -20.49 -18.00 26.02
N ASP A 153 -20.88 -17.68 24.79
CA ASP A 153 -22.26 -17.81 24.28
C ASP A 153 -22.71 -19.30 24.26
N ARG A 154 -21.77 -20.25 24.22
CA ARG A 154 -22.02 -21.70 24.33
C ARG A 154 -21.95 -22.23 25.77
N GLY A 155 -21.90 -21.33 26.76
CA GLY A 155 -21.87 -21.67 28.19
C GLY A 155 -20.50 -22.13 28.69
N GLY A 156 -19.43 -21.86 27.95
CA GLY A 156 -18.06 -22.14 28.38
C GLY A 156 -17.64 -21.23 29.53
N VAL A 157 -17.06 -21.81 30.57
CA VAL A 157 -16.33 -21.09 31.63
C VAL A 157 -14.83 -21.21 31.41
N ASP A 158 -14.05 -20.28 31.97
CA ASP A 158 -12.59 -20.20 31.79
C ASP A 158 -12.15 -20.15 30.30
N CYS A 159 -12.93 -19.45 29.46
CA CYS A 159 -12.65 -19.33 28.03
C CYS A 159 -11.29 -18.67 27.79
N ARG A 160 -10.38 -19.36 27.09
CA ARG A 160 -9.04 -18.89 26.74
C ARG A 160 -8.71 -19.18 25.29
N ILE A 161 -7.84 -18.36 24.69
CA ILE A 161 -7.32 -18.61 23.34
C ILE A 161 -6.38 -19.82 23.38
N ILE A 162 -6.62 -20.79 22.49
CA ILE A 162 -5.73 -21.95 22.25
C ILE A 162 -5.05 -21.88 20.88
N GLN A 163 -5.61 -21.10 19.96
CA GLN A 163 -5.02 -20.75 18.68
C GLN A 163 -5.15 -19.25 18.52
N PRO A 164 -4.04 -18.51 18.67
CA PRO A 164 -3.98 -17.11 18.34
C PRO A 164 -4.34 -16.88 16.88
N GLU A 165 -4.69 -15.63 16.57
CA GLU A 165 -5.01 -15.21 15.22
C GLU A 165 -3.95 -15.65 14.21
N VAL A 166 -4.40 -16.35 13.17
CA VAL A 166 -3.57 -16.72 12.03
C VAL A 166 -4.31 -16.40 10.74
N CYS A 167 -3.64 -15.71 9.83
CA CYS A 167 -4.25 -15.17 8.63
C CYS A 167 -3.77 -15.86 7.35
N ALA A 168 -4.68 -15.96 6.39
CA ALA A 168 -4.43 -16.32 5.01
C ALA A 168 -4.80 -15.12 4.14
N LEU A 169 -3.91 -14.12 4.08
CA LEU A 169 -4.07 -12.91 3.30
C LEU A 169 -3.28 -13.02 1.98
N PRO A 170 -3.76 -12.40 0.89
CA PRO A 170 -3.05 -12.33 -0.39
C PRO A 170 -1.68 -11.66 -0.29
#